data_AF-A0A350THZ9-F1
#
_entry.id   AF-A0A350THZ9-F1
#
_cell.length_a   1.000
_cell.length_b   1.000
_cell.length_c   1.000
_cell.angle_alpha   90.00
_cell.angle_beta   90.00
_cell.angle_gamma   90.00
#
_symmetry.space_group_name_H-M   'P 1'
#
loop_
_entity.id
_entity.type
_entity.pdbx_description
1 polymer ?
#
loop_
_entity_poly.entity_id
_entity_poly.type
_entity_poly.pdbx_seq_one_letter_code
_entity_poly.pdbx_strand_id
1 'polypeptide(L)'
;MNAYAEMKKRHQEEVNALPMYWAFSDEQFDQQLKKLGLTRNDTGKLCKTFGGGFCLASDAQMIADTLRGHRREMEEAISADETGDGFIKDMFLSELSNHEYTYTCEVEETVEACGFTMEQIENDERLRHGLEVAAKELREAAGFSF
;
A
#
# COMPACT_ATOMS: atom_id res chain seq x y z
N MET A 1 -2.49 -10.36 -15.01
CA MET A 1 -2.23 -9.71 -13.70
C MET A 1 -0.97 -10.35 -13.18
N ASN A 2 0.01 -9.57 -12.72
CA ASN A 2 1.28 -10.12 -12.22
C ASN A 2 1.15 -10.52 -10.74
N ALA A 3 2.17 -11.20 -10.20
CA ALA A 3 2.13 -11.73 -8.83
C ALA A 3 1.92 -10.63 -7.78
N TYR A 4 2.54 -9.46 -7.99
CA TYR A 4 2.35 -8.28 -7.13
C TYR A 4 0.89 -7.79 -7.13
N ALA A 5 0.29 -7.62 -8.31
CA ALA A 5 -1.07 -7.14 -8.45
C ALA A 5 -2.10 -8.12 -7.85
N GLU A 6 -1.88 -9.44 -8.00
CA GLU A 6 -2.71 -10.45 -7.35
C GLU A 6 -2.62 -10.38 -5.82
N MET A 7 -1.40 -10.22 -5.28
CA MET A 7 -1.19 -10.03 -3.84
C MET A 7 -1.90 -8.77 -3.32
N LYS A 8 -1.70 -7.63 -3.98
CA LYS A 8 -2.34 -6.35 -3.62
C LYS A 8 -3.86 -6.43 -3.67
N LYS A 9 -4.41 -7.11 -4.67
CA LYS A 9 -5.86 -7.33 -4.77
C LYS A 9 -6.37 -8.10 -3.55
N ARG A 10 -5.73 -9.21 -3.18
CA ARG A 10 -6.10 -9.99 -2.00
C ARG A 10 -5.97 -9.16 -0.71
N HIS A 11 -4.86 -8.44 -0.52
CA HIS A 11 -4.68 -7.57 0.64
C HIS A 11 -5.77 -6.50 0.72
N GLN A 12 -6.15 -5.90 -0.41
CA GLN A 12 -7.24 -4.93 -0.47
C GLN A 12 -8.59 -5.56 -0.10
N GLU A 13 -8.89 -6.77 -0.58
CA GLU A 13 -10.10 -7.51 -0.21
C GLU A 13 -10.16 -7.80 1.29
N GLU A 14 -9.01 -8.18 1.89
CA GLU A 14 -8.91 -8.40 3.34
C GLU A 14 -9.11 -7.09 4.13
N VAL A 15 -8.47 -5.99 3.71
CA VAL A 15 -8.64 -4.66 4.32
C VAL A 15 -10.08 -4.18 4.23
N ASN A 16 -10.73 -4.38 3.08
CA ASN A 16 -12.13 -4.00 2.88
C ASN A 16 -13.10 -4.76 3.79
N ALA A 17 -12.71 -5.95 4.25
CA ALA A 17 -13.51 -6.77 5.17
C ALA A 17 -13.28 -6.41 6.65
N LEU A 18 -12.26 -5.60 6.98
CA LEU A 18 -11.96 -5.21 8.35
C LEU A 18 -13.00 -4.21 8.89
N PRO A 19 -13.31 -4.24 10.20
CA PRO A 19 -14.27 -3.35 10.84
C PRO A 19 -13.66 -1.95 11.08
N MET A 20 -13.33 -1.27 9.97
CA MET A 20 -12.84 0.10 9.96
C MET A 20 -13.89 1.04 9.41
N TYR A 21 -13.88 2.26 9.95
CA TYR A 21 -14.87 3.27 9.64
C TYR A 21 -14.19 4.60 9.32
N TRP A 22 -14.84 5.38 8.45
CA TRP A 22 -14.43 6.72 8.08
C TRP A 22 -15.57 7.68 8.28
N ALA A 23 -15.24 8.85 8.81
CA ALA A 23 -16.17 9.96 8.96
C ALA A 23 -15.43 11.25 8.58
N PHE A 24 -15.95 11.96 7.59
CA PHE A 24 -15.43 13.22 7.07
C PHE A 24 -16.21 14.43 7.61
N SER A 25 -17.22 14.19 8.45
CA SER A 25 -17.93 15.22 9.22
C SER A 25 -18.34 14.71 10.60
N ASP A 26 -18.64 15.64 11.49
CA ASP A 26 -19.13 15.35 12.83
C ASP A 26 -20.46 14.57 12.82
N GLU A 27 -21.36 14.86 11.88
CA GLU A 27 -22.62 14.13 11.73
C GLU A 27 -22.39 12.68 11.28
N GLN A 28 -21.44 12.44 10.37
CA GLN A 28 -21.09 11.09 9.94
C GLN A 28 -20.49 10.29 11.12
N PHE A 29 -19.66 10.95 11.93
CA PHE A 29 -19.08 10.34 13.11
C PHE A 29 -20.15 9.94 14.12
N ASP A 30 -21.08 10.85 14.45
CA ASP A 30 -22.18 10.57 15.38
C ASP A 30 -23.12 9.46 14.88
N GLN A 31 -23.42 9.44 13.58
CA GLN A 31 -24.20 8.35 12.98
C GLN A 31 -23.49 7.01 13.12
N GLN A 32 -22.18 6.97 12.92
CA GLN A 32 -21.40 5.75 13.04
C GLN A 32 -21.32 5.28 14.50
N LEU A 33 -21.08 6.18 15.45
CA LEU A 33 -21.13 5.85 16.88
C LEU A 33 -22.49 5.26 17.27
N LYS A 34 -23.59 5.86 16.80
CA LYS A 34 -24.94 5.36 17.07
C LYS A 34 -25.15 3.94 16.52
N LYS A 35 -24.66 3.63 15.31
CA LYS A 35 -24.71 2.27 14.73
C LYS A 35 -23.90 1.27 15.55
N LEU A 36 -22.80 1.70 16.16
CA LEU A 36 -21.95 0.91 17.04
C LEU A 36 -22.47 0.85 18.49
N GLY A 37 -23.58 1.52 18.81
CA GLY A 37 -24.12 1.60 20.17
C GLY A 37 -23.27 2.44 21.13
N LEU A 38 -22.51 3.40 20.61
CA LEU A 38 -21.58 4.27 21.33
C LEU A 38 -22.03 5.73 21.32
N THR A 39 -21.41 6.53 22.19
CA THR A 39 -21.55 7.99 22.27
C THR A 39 -20.19 8.67 22.23
N ARG A 40 -20.16 10.01 22.04
CA ARG A 40 -18.90 10.78 22.09
C ARG A 40 -18.15 10.68 23.43
N ASN A 41 -18.83 10.26 24.50
CA ASN A 41 -18.22 10.08 25.82
C ASN A 41 -17.47 8.74 25.95
N ASP A 42 -17.66 7.79 25.02
CA ASP A 42 -17.00 6.48 25.01
C ASP A 42 -15.58 6.52 24.41
N THR A 43 -14.81 7.56 24.75
CA THR A 43 -13.51 7.87 24.11
C THR A 43 -12.47 6.77 24.22
N GLY A 44 -12.54 5.93 25.26
CA GLY A 44 -11.63 4.80 25.47
C GLY A 44 -11.96 3.53 24.66
N LYS A 45 -13.09 3.52 23.93
CA LYS A 45 -13.54 2.34 23.16
C LYS A 45 -13.19 2.42 21.67
N LEU A 46 -12.57 3.51 21.22
CA LEU A 46 -12.20 3.75 19.84
C LEU A 46 -10.69 3.90 19.71
N CYS A 47 -10.16 3.39 18.59
CA CYS A 47 -8.78 3.57 18.20
C CYS A 47 -8.71 4.18 16.80
N LYS A 48 -7.74 5.07 16.59
CA LYS A 48 -7.45 5.61 15.26
C LYS A 48 -6.79 4.52 14.41
N THR A 49 -7.14 4.48 13.13
CA THR A 49 -6.49 3.63 12.12
C THR A 49 -5.76 4.48 11.10
N PHE A 50 -5.12 3.84 10.13
CA PHE A 50 -4.50 4.52 9.00
C PHE A 50 -5.55 5.24 8.13
N GLY A 51 -5.08 6.15 7.27
CA GLY A 51 -5.95 6.87 6.32
C GLY A 51 -7.04 7.72 6.98
N GLY A 52 -6.83 8.14 8.23
CA GLY A 52 -7.80 8.94 8.99
C GLY A 52 -9.03 8.16 9.49
N GLY A 53 -9.03 6.83 9.37
CA GLY A 53 -10.12 6.00 9.85
C GLY A 53 -10.09 5.76 11.37
N PHE A 54 -11.08 5.04 11.85
CA PHE A 54 -11.16 4.55 13.23
C PHE A 54 -11.81 3.17 13.30
N CYS A 55 -11.55 2.46 14.40
CA CYS A 55 -12.11 1.15 14.71
C CYS A 55 -12.47 1.06 16.20
N LEU A 56 -13.13 -0.03 16.60
CA LEU A 56 -13.26 -0.36 18.01
C LEU A 56 -11.91 -0.77 18.59
N ALA A 57 -11.64 -0.38 19.83
CA ALA A 57 -10.43 -0.77 20.53
C ALA A 57 -10.28 -2.31 20.67
N SER A 58 -11.41 -3.03 20.70
CA SER A 58 -11.42 -4.50 20.69
C SER A 58 -10.90 -5.11 19.39
N ASP A 59 -11.04 -4.40 18.27
CA ASP A 59 -10.73 -4.90 16.93
C ASP A 59 -9.34 -4.47 16.48
N ALA A 60 -8.74 -3.50 17.18
CA ALA A 60 -7.45 -2.90 16.85
C ALA A 60 -6.33 -3.94 16.71
N GLN A 61 -6.32 -4.96 17.58
CA GLN A 61 -5.30 -6.02 17.53
C GLN A 61 -5.43 -6.86 16.25
N MET A 62 -6.66 -7.29 15.90
CA MET A 62 -6.91 -8.06 14.68
C MET A 62 -6.51 -7.26 13.44
N ILE A 63 -6.88 -5.98 13.37
CA ILE A 63 -6.51 -5.09 12.27
C ILE A 63 -4.99 -4.97 12.17
N ALA A 64 -4.31 -4.73 13.30
CA ALA A 64 -2.84 -4.63 13.33
C ALA A 64 -2.16 -5.93 12.90
N ASP A 65 -2.70 -7.08 13.28
CA ASP A 65 -2.16 -8.38 12.91
C ASP A 65 -2.34 -8.68 11.41
N THR A 66 -3.49 -8.34 10.83
CA THR A 66 -3.73 -8.44 9.38
C THR A 66 -2.72 -7.58 8.60
N LEU A 67 -2.58 -6.30 8.96
CA LEU A 67 -1.65 -5.39 8.27
C LEU A 67 -0.18 -5.81 8.44
N ARG A 68 0.19 -6.35 9.61
CA ARG A 68 1.54 -6.90 9.84
C ARG A 68 1.77 -8.15 8.98
N GLY A 69 0.74 -8.97 8.79
CA GLY A 69 0.77 -10.10 7.86
C GLY A 69 1.01 -9.67 6.43
N HIS A 70 0.28 -8.65 5.95
CA HIS A 70 0.48 -8.07 4.62
C HIS A 70 1.89 -7.55 4.40
N ARG A 71 2.42 -6.79 5.38
CA ARG A 71 3.78 -6.29 5.33
C ARG A 71 4.80 -7.43 5.26
N ARG A 72 4.66 -8.45 6.10
CA ARG A 72 5.58 -9.60 6.10
C ARG A 72 5.54 -10.34 4.76
N GLU A 73 4.36 -10.55 4.20
CA GLU A 73 4.24 -11.23 2.89
C GLU A 73 4.90 -10.43 1.76
N MET A 74 4.78 -9.10 1.79
CA MET A 74 5.49 -8.21 0.87
C MET A 74 7.00 -8.32 1.04
N GLU A 75 7.50 -8.25 2.27
CA GLU A 75 8.92 -8.36 2.61
C GLU A 75 9.49 -9.72 2.20
N GLU A 76 8.75 -10.81 2.41
CA GLU A 76 9.13 -12.17 2.01
C GLU A 76 9.22 -12.30 0.48
N ALA A 77 8.25 -11.75 -0.26
CA ALA A 77 8.25 -11.79 -1.72
C ALA A 77 9.38 -10.95 -2.35
N ILE A 78 9.67 -9.78 -1.78
CA ILE A 78 10.82 -8.95 -2.17
C ILE A 78 12.13 -9.66 -1.83
N SER A 79 12.24 -10.27 -0.65
CA SER A 79 13.45 -10.98 -0.24
C SER A 79 13.73 -12.22 -1.09
N ALA A 80 12.68 -12.89 -1.60
CA ALA A 80 12.81 -14.06 -2.46
C ALA A 80 13.26 -13.71 -3.89
N ASP A 81 13.13 -12.45 -4.30
CA ASP A 81 13.63 -11.96 -5.59
C ASP A 81 15.08 -11.48 -5.42
N GLU A 82 16.01 -12.35 -5.82
CA GLU A 82 17.46 -12.10 -5.72
C GLU A 82 18.00 -11.27 -6.89
N THR A 83 17.28 -11.15 -8.01
CA THR A 83 17.77 -10.44 -9.21
C THR A 83 17.09 -9.11 -9.42
N GLY A 84 15.84 -8.96 -8.95
CA GLY A 84 15.02 -7.79 -9.20
C GLY A 84 14.18 -7.89 -10.48
N ASP A 85 14.30 -8.96 -11.26
CA ASP A 85 13.56 -9.14 -12.53
C ASP A 85 12.15 -9.73 -12.34
N GLY A 86 11.87 -10.25 -11.15
CA GLY A 86 10.63 -10.93 -10.80
C GLY A 86 9.64 -10.01 -10.08
N PHE A 87 9.37 -10.36 -8.82
CA PHE A 87 8.39 -9.66 -7.98
C PHE A 87 8.72 -8.17 -7.82
N ILE A 88 9.99 -7.80 -7.70
CA ILE A 88 10.43 -6.42 -7.50
C ILE A 88 10.11 -5.59 -8.76
N LYS A 89 10.45 -6.09 -9.95
CA LYS A 89 10.09 -5.41 -11.21
C LYS A 89 8.57 -5.30 -11.36
N ASP A 90 7.83 -6.37 -11.09
CA ASP A 90 6.36 -6.38 -11.17
C ASP A 90 5.71 -5.36 -10.22
N MET A 91 6.27 -5.21 -9.02
CA MET A 91 5.89 -4.19 -8.03
C MET A 91 6.09 -2.79 -8.62
N PHE A 92 7.29 -2.47 -9.10
CA PHE A 92 7.56 -1.14 -9.66
C PHE A 92 6.75 -0.87 -10.94
N LEU A 93 6.59 -1.84 -11.84
CA LEU A 93 5.74 -1.69 -13.03
C LEU A 93 4.32 -1.27 -12.68
N SER A 94 3.74 -1.94 -11.67
CA SER A 94 2.37 -1.70 -11.22
C SER A 94 2.25 -0.31 -10.60
N GLU A 95 3.15 0.05 -9.69
CA GLU A 95 3.05 1.33 -8.98
C GLU A 95 3.48 2.54 -9.83
N LEU A 96 4.48 2.41 -10.71
CA LEU A 96 4.81 3.45 -11.69
C LEU A 96 3.63 3.75 -12.60
N SER A 97 2.88 2.72 -12.99
CA SER A 97 1.66 2.89 -13.78
C SER A 97 0.55 3.59 -12.99
N ASN A 98 0.38 3.24 -11.71
CA ASN A 98 -0.61 3.88 -10.82
C ASN A 98 -0.30 5.36 -10.54
N HIS A 99 0.98 5.73 -10.51
CA HIS A 99 1.46 7.10 -10.30
C HIS A 99 1.76 7.85 -11.60
N GLU A 100 1.18 7.38 -12.73
CA GLU A 100 1.24 8.08 -14.02
C GLU A 100 2.67 8.41 -14.48
N TYR A 101 3.65 7.53 -14.20
CA TYR A 101 5.07 7.75 -14.47
C TYR A 101 5.36 8.20 -15.91
N THR A 102 4.62 7.69 -16.89
CA THR A 102 4.81 8.08 -18.30
C THR A 102 4.51 9.55 -18.58
N TYR A 103 3.81 10.24 -17.68
CA TYR A 103 3.55 11.68 -17.74
C TYR A 103 4.44 12.47 -16.80
N THR A 104 4.63 12.01 -15.56
CA THR A 104 5.42 12.73 -14.54
C THR A 104 6.92 12.57 -14.76
N CYS A 105 7.36 11.41 -15.26
CA CYS A 105 8.75 10.96 -15.33
C CYS A 105 9.44 10.94 -13.95
N GLU A 106 8.68 10.94 -12.86
CA GLU A 106 9.17 10.96 -11.47
C GLU A 106 8.89 9.62 -10.78
N VAL A 107 9.88 9.10 -10.05
CA VAL A 107 9.79 7.79 -9.39
C VAL A 107 9.58 7.89 -7.87
N GLU A 108 9.73 9.07 -7.28
CA GLU A 108 9.73 9.25 -5.82
C GLU A 108 8.41 8.80 -5.17
N GLU A 109 7.26 9.26 -5.69
CA GLU A 109 5.96 8.83 -5.15
C GLU A 109 5.76 7.31 -5.26
N THR A 110 6.25 6.69 -6.33
CA THR A 110 6.18 5.24 -6.52
C THR A 110 7.04 4.50 -5.49
N VAL A 111 8.26 5.00 -5.25
CA VAL A 111 9.20 4.42 -4.28
C VAL A 111 8.61 4.51 -2.87
N GLU A 112 8.02 5.65 -2.51
CA GLU A 112 7.32 5.82 -1.23
C GLU A 112 6.09 4.91 -1.11
N ALA A 113 5.30 4.77 -2.18
CA ALA A 113 4.14 3.87 -2.20
C ALA A 113 4.53 2.39 -2.02
N CYS A 114 5.71 1.99 -2.51
CA CYS A 114 6.29 0.66 -2.28
C CYS A 114 6.88 0.51 -0.85
N GLY A 115 6.93 1.58 -0.05
CA GLY A 115 7.45 1.57 1.31
C GLY A 115 8.96 1.75 1.42
N PHE A 116 9.60 2.30 0.38
CA PHE A 116 11.03 2.55 0.34
C PHE A 116 11.34 4.05 0.31
N THR A 117 12.59 4.37 0.62
CA THR A 117 13.21 5.67 0.35
C THR A 117 14.15 5.55 -0.84
N MET A 118 14.43 6.65 -1.53
CA MET A 118 15.41 6.65 -2.63
C MET A 118 16.79 6.13 -2.18
N GLU A 119 17.22 6.48 -0.96
CA GLU A 119 18.47 5.97 -0.37
C GLU A 119 18.46 4.44 -0.22
N GLN A 120 17.33 3.83 0.18
CA GLN A 120 17.22 2.37 0.26
C GLN A 120 17.26 1.71 -1.11
N ILE A 121 16.64 2.33 -2.12
CA ILE A 121 16.72 1.85 -3.51
C ILE A 121 18.15 1.90 -4.01
N GLU A 122 18.87 3.00 -3.80
CA GLU A 122 20.25 3.16 -4.25
C GLU A 122 21.22 2.16 -3.58
N ASN A 123 20.93 1.77 -2.34
CA ASN A 123 21.76 0.85 -1.56
C ASN A 123 21.43 -0.65 -1.77
N ASP A 124 20.28 -0.99 -2.40
CA ASP A 124 19.95 -2.37 -2.77
C ASP A 124 19.95 -2.53 -4.30
N GLU A 125 20.96 -3.24 -4.82
CA GLU A 125 21.17 -3.43 -6.26
C GLU A 125 19.94 -4.04 -6.96
N ARG A 126 19.20 -4.92 -6.27
CA ARG A 126 18.03 -5.60 -6.83
C ARG A 126 16.85 -4.66 -6.96
N LEU A 127 16.63 -3.81 -5.94
CA LEU A 127 15.59 -2.79 -5.96
C LEU A 127 15.88 -1.75 -7.04
N ARG A 128 17.13 -1.27 -7.12
CA ARG A 128 17.56 -0.33 -8.17
C ARG A 128 17.37 -0.93 -9.57
N HIS A 129 17.83 -2.16 -9.78
CA HIS A 129 17.70 -2.86 -11.06
C HIS A 129 16.24 -3.04 -11.45
N GLY A 130 15.40 -3.53 -10.54
CA GLY A 130 13.97 -3.72 -10.81
C GLY A 130 13.25 -2.41 -11.17
N LEU A 131 13.57 -1.31 -10.49
CA LEU A 131 13.02 0.02 -10.81
C LEU A 131 13.49 0.51 -12.18
N GLU A 132 14.78 0.40 -12.50
CA GLU A 132 15.34 0.82 -13.79
C GLU A 132 14.71 0.06 -14.96
N VAL A 133 14.56 -1.26 -14.82
CA VAL A 133 13.93 -2.13 -15.82
C VAL A 133 12.46 -1.78 -15.99
N ALA A 134 11.70 -1.65 -14.90
CA ALA A 134 10.28 -1.30 -14.94
C ALA A 134 10.04 0.06 -15.61
N ALA A 135 10.82 1.08 -15.22
CA ALA A 135 10.71 2.41 -15.77
C ALA A 135 11.09 2.43 -17.27
N LYS A 136 12.11 1.67 -17.67
CA LYS A 136 12.48 1.52 -19.09
C LYS A 136 11.35 0.89 -19.90
N GLU A 137 10.77 -0.19 -19.41
CA GLU A 137 9.67 -0.90 -20.08
C GLU A 137 8.47 0.02 -20.32
N LEU A 138 8.07 0.81 -19.32
CA LEU A 138 6.98 1.78 -19.47
C LEU A 138 7.28 2.91 -20.46
N ARG A 139 8.51 3.42 -20.46
CA ARG A 139 8.94 4.46 -21.41
C ARG A 139 8.91 3.94 -22.85
N GLU A 140 9.44 2.75 -23.08
CA GLU A 140 9.44 2.11 -24.40
C GLU A 140 8.01 1.83 -24.88
N ALA A 141 7.15 1.33 -23.99
CA ALA A 141 5.72 1.10 -24.29
C ALA A 141 4.97 2.40 -24.63
N ALA A 142 5.33 3.52 -24.01
CA ALA A 142 4.77 4.83 -24.30
C ALA A 142 5.39 5.51 -25.54
N GLY A 143 6.34 4.86 -26.22
CA GLY A 143 6.96 5.37 -27.45
C GLY A 143 8.07 6.39 -27.23
N PHE A 144 8.61 6.50 -26.02
CA PHE A 144 9.83 7.28 -25.77
C PHE A 144 11.05 6.48 -26.24
N SER A 145 11.77 6.99 -27.25
CA SER A 145 13.06 6.43 -27.68
C SER A 145 14.21 7.31 -27.17
N PHE A 146 15.18 6.71 -26.49
CA PHE A 146 16.51 7.29 -26.29
C PHE A 146 17.54 6.45 -27.04
#